data_AF-A0A7J2KEK4-F1
#
_entry.id   AF-A0A7J2KEK4-F1
#
_cell.length_a   1.000
_cell.length_b   1.000
_cell.length_c   1.000
_cell.angle_alpha   90.00
_cell.angle_beta   90.00
_cell.angle_gamma   90.00
#
_symmetry.space_group_name_H-M   'P 1'
#
loop_
_entity.id
_entity.type
_entity.pdbx_description
1 polymer ?
#
loop_
_entity_poly.entity_id
_entity_poly.type
_entity_poly.pdbx_seq_one_letter_code
_entity_poly.pdbx_strand_id
1 'polypeptide(L)' 'VAPLTSRRISDIVNELDMLGLVTAKIVNRGRYGRTKIVKLNVQHRFLEDVIAEEQRLRDVIKR' A
#
# COMPACT_ATOMS: atom_id res chain seq x y z
N VAL A 1 5.33 -18.15 6.00
CA VAL A 1 5.31 -17.60 4.61
C VAL A 1 6.52 -16.71 4.45
N ALA A 2 7.28 -16.83 3.35
CA ALA A 2 8.44 -15.97 3.10
C ALA A 2 7.99 -14.55 2.73
N PRO A 3 8.69 -13.49 3.20
CA PRO A 3 8.34 -12.12 2.86
C PRO A 3 8.60 -11.81 1.37
N LEU A 4 7.84 -10.87 0.81
CA LEU A 4 8.03 -10.41 -0.57
C LEU A 4 9.28 -9.53 -0.72
N THR A 5 9.86 -9.55 -1.92
CA THR A 5 10.94 -8.62 -2.28
C THR A 5 10.42 -7.20 -2.47
N SER A 6 11.30 -6.21 -2.28
CA SER A 6 10.95 -4.79 -2.51
C SER A 6 10.48 -4.51 -3.94
N ARG A 7 10.97 -5.27 -4.93
CA ARG A 7 10.51 -5.18 -6.31
C ARG A 7 9.04 -5.60 -6.44
N ARG A 8 8.67 -6.75 -5.87
CA ARG A 8 7.28 -7.24 -5.90
C ARG A 8 6.33 -6.33 -5.12
N ILE A 9 6.76 -5.80 -3.98
CA ILE A 9 5.98 -4.80 -3.23
C ILE A 9 5.74 -3.55 -4.08
N SER A 10 6.76 -3.09 -4.83
CA SER A 10 6.63 -1.93 -5.72
C SER A 10 5.67 -2.17 -6.88
N ASP A 11 5.60 -3.39 -7.40
CA ASP A 11 4.66 -3.78 -8.46
C ASP A 11 3.22 -3.74 -7.93
N ILE A 12 2.97 -4.34 -6.76
CA ILE A 12 1.65 -4.34 -6.10
C ILE A 12 1.18 -2.90 -5.81
N VAL A 13 2.07 -2.02 -5.35
CA VAL A 13 1.72 -0.60 -5.13
C VAL A 13 1.28 0.08 -6.42
N ASN A 14 1.87 -0.26 -7.58
CA ASN A 14 1.45 0.31 -8.87
C ASN A 14 0.12 -0.25 -9.33
N GLU A 15 -0.14 -1.53 -9.09
CA GLU A 15 -1.44 -2.13 -9.37
C GLU A 15 -2.55 -1.44 -8.57
N LEU A 16 -2.32 -1.17 -7.28
CA LEU A 16 -3.26 -0.43 -6.43
C LEU A 16 -3.44 1.03 -6.87
N ASP A 17 -2.39 1.67 -7.39
CA ASP A 17 -2.44 3.03 -7.94
C ASP A 17 -3.27 3.08 -9.22
N MET A 18 -3.12 2.09 -10.11
CA MET A 18 -3.96 1.96 -11.32
C MET A 18 -5.43 1.71 -11.00
N LEU A 19 -5.73 1.00 -9.90
CA LEU A 19 -7.08 0.83 -9.38
C LEU A 19 -7.63 2.09 -8.69
N GLY A 20 -6.80 3.11 -8.48
CA GLY A 20 -7.18 4.36 -7.84
C GLY A 20 -7.34 4.26 -6.31
N LEU A 21 -6.97 3.13 -5.70
CA LEU A 21 -7.08 2.90 -4.25
C LEU A 21 -6.03 3.69 -3.46
N VAL A 22 -4.86 3.88 -4.07
CA VAL A 22 -3.77 4.70 -3.55
C VAL A 22 -3.27 5.66 -4.61
N THR A 23 -2.55 6.69 -4.18
CA THR A 23 -1.72 7.53 -5.05
C THR A 23 -0.25 7.23 -4.76
N ALA A 24 0.51 6.76 -5.75
CA ALA A 24 1.93 6.41 -5.61
C ALA A 24 2.84 7.39 -6.37
N LYS A 25 3.22 8.51 -5.73
CA LYS A 25 4.06 9.55 -6.35
C LYS A 25 5.54 9.27 -6.16
N ILE A 26 6.32 9.25 -7.25
CA ILE A 26 7.79 9.22 -7.17
C ILE A 26 8.31 10.62 -6.82
N VAL A 27 9.06 10.73 -5.74
CA VAL A 27 9.75 11.94 -5.31
C VAL A 27 11.27 11.71 -5.40
N ASN A 28 11.95 12.62 -6.09
CA ASN A 28 13.40 12.61 -6.18
C ASN A 28 14.00 13.24 -4.92
N ARG A 29 14.94 12.55 -4.27
CA ARG A 29 15.70 13.03 -3.11
C ARG A 29 17.18 13.26 -3.44
N GLY A 30 17.52 13.48 -4.71
CA GLY A 30 18.89 13.73 -5.16
C GLY A 30 19.80 12.51 -4.95
N ARG A 31 20.94 12.71 -4.28
CA ARG A 31 21.90 11.63 -3.97
C ARG A 31 21.33 10.55 -3.04
N TYR A 32 20.24 10.85 -2.33
CA TYR A 32 19.50 9.87 -1.51
C TYR A 32 18.53 9.00 -2.34
N GLY A 33 18.55 9.14 -3.67
CA GLY A 33 17.76 8.32 -4.58
C GLY A 33 16.35 8.84 -4.78
N ARG A 34 15.43 7.91 -5.05
CA ARG A 34 14.02 8.19 -5.33
C ARG A 34 13.14 7.38 -4.38
N THR A 35 12.05 7.97 -3.91
CA THR A 35 11.12 7.32 -2.99
C THR A 35 9.71 7.42 -3.55
N LYS A 36 8.95 6.33 -3.48
CA LYS A 36 7.49 6.37 -3.72
C LYS A 36 6.80 6.82 -2.45
N ILE A 37 6.13 7.96 -2.51
CA ILE A 37 5.21 8.42 -1.47
C ILE A 37 3.84 7.84 -1.82
N VAL A 38 3.34 6.94 -0.97
CA VAL A 38 2.05 6.27 -1.13
C VAL A 38 1.04 6.93 -0.20
N LYS A 39 -0.12 7.32 -0.73
CA LYS A 39 -1.24 7.89 0.02
C LYS A 39 -2.50 7.11 -0.26
N LEU A 40 -3.36 6.91 0.74
CA LEU A 40 -4.68 6.32 0.53
C LEU A 40 -5.59 7.32 -0.19
N ASN A 41 -6.32 6.84 -1.18
CA ASN A 41 -7.38 7.61 -1.85
C ASN A 41 -8.78 7.24 -1.33
N VAL A 42 -8.85 6.20 -0.48
CA VAL A 42 -10.07 5.73 0.16
C VAL A 42 -10.16 6.23 1.60
N GLN A 43 -11.39 6.31 2.12
CA GLN A 43 -11.62 6.64 3.52
C GLN A 43 -11.09 5.53 4.43
N HIS A 44 -10.50 5.90 5.58
CA HIS A 44 -9.91 4.92 6.49
C HIS A 44 -10.94 3.91 7.02
N ARG A 45 -12.14 4.40 7.38
CA ARG A 45 -13.24 3.55 7.88
C ARG A 45 -13.66 2.47 6.88
N PHE A 46 -13.77 2.83 5.60
CA PHE A 46 -14.07 1.86 4.55
C PHE A 46 -12.99 0.77 4.45
N LEU A 47 -11.71 1.15 4.59
CA LEU A 47 -10.62 0.19 4.58
C LEU A 47 -10.66 -0.74 5.80
N GLU A 48 -11.03 -0.21 6.98
CA GLU A 48 -11.21 -1.00 8.20
C GLU A 48 -12.29 -2.07 8.03
N ASP A 49 -13.46 -1.68 7.48
CA ASP A 49 -14.58 -2.60 7.23
C ASP A 49 -14.16 -3.74 6.28
N VAL A 50 -13.51 -3.41 5.15
CA VAL A 50 -13.05 -4.41 4.16
C VAL A 50 -12.02 -5.38 4.76
N ILE A 51 -11.08 -4.87 5.55
CA ILE A 51 -10.05 -5.71 6.18
C ILE A 51 -10.67 -6.59 7.29
N ALA A 52 -11.67 -6.10 8.02
CA ALA A 52 -12.36 -6.86 9.05
C ALA A 52 -13.17 -8.02 8.46
N GLU A 53 -13.74 -7.84 7.26
CA GLU A 53 -14.44 -8.90 6.53
C GLU A 53 -13.47 -10.02 6.11
N GLU A 54 -12.29 -9.67 5.59
CA GLU A 54 -11.28 -10.62 5.11
C GLU A 54 -10.56 -11.36 6.25
N GLN A 55 -10.90 -12.65 6.43
CA GLN A 55 -10.40 -13.49 7.53
C GLN A 55 -8.88 -13.47 7.67
N ARG A 56 -8.13 -13.43 6.55
CA ARG A 56 -6.66 -13.46 6.57
C ARG A 56 -6.02 -12.14 7.01
N LEU A 57 -6.76 -11.03 6.97
CA LEU A 57 -6.25 -9.69 7.24
C LEU A 57 -6.78 -9.10 8.57
N ARG A 58 -7.72 -9.76 9.23
CA ARG A 58 -8.31 -9.31 10.50
C ARG A 58 -7.30 -8.90 11.58
N ASP A 59 -6.16 -9.58 11.64
CA ASP A 59 -5.14 -9.32 12.66
C ASP A 59 -4.27 -8.10 12.35
N VAL A 60 -4.36 -7.53 11.13
CA VAL A 60 -3.58 -6.34 10.73
C VAL A 60 -4.08 -5.06 11.42
N ILE A 61 -5.38 -4.99 11.74
CA ILE A 61 -6.00 -3.81 12.40
C ILE A 61 -5.87 -3.88 13.91
N LYS A 62 -5.57 -5.04 14.48
CA LYS A 62 -5.37 -5.22 15.93
C LYS A 62 -4.04 -4.57 16.36
N ARG A 63 -4.07 -3.27 16.59
CA ARG A 63 -3.03 -2.54 17.32
C ARG A 63 -3.61 -1.86 18.54
#